data_AF-A0A924ULS1-F1
#
_entry.id   AF-A0A924ULS1-F1
#
_cell.length_a   1.000
_cell.length_b   1.000
_cell.length_c   1.000
_cell.angle_alpha   90.00
_cell.angle_beta   90.00
_cell.angle_gamma   90.00
#
_symmetry.space_group_name_H-M   'P 1'
#
loop_
_entity.id
_entity.type
_entity.pdbx_description
1 polymer ?
#
loop_
_entity_poly.entity_id
_entity_poly.type
_entity_poly.pdbx_seq_one_letter_code
_entity_poly.pdbx_strand_id
1 'polypeptide(L)'
;MVITGQHLEDIKIDWINHIVLSSIHLQYTDDKLKFTTAVETLNCINRMVWINKACKDLGSTLHINTSIFYKAIDCTFKGEHLSNLEVELMFKEMAKVEIFQNSILKITDTGICYLGYELPFEICFAVHGLTIKEQDNLDREASMNLHDDYSPIYVDLISNSIDFKEYMVKVNELLNRTKNTTLHVA
;
A
#
# COMPACT_ATOMS: atom_id res chain seq x y z
N MET A 1 -29.24 -21.30 6.22
CA MET A 1 -28.80 -21.33 7.63
C MET A 1 -28.30 -22.73 7.96
N VAL A 2 -26.99 -22.92 7.99
CA VAL A 2 -26.32 -24.05 8.64
C VAL A 2 -25.00 -23.51 9.18
N ILE A 3 -24.85 -23.52 10.49
CA ILE A 3 -23.59 -23.32 11.19
C ILE A 3 -23.08 -24.73 11.49
N THR A 4 -21.95 -25.12 10.92
CA THR A 4 -21.19 -26.28 11.40
C THR A 4 -19.92 -25.76 12.04
N GLY A 5 -19.98 -25.56 13.35
CA GLY A 5 -18.79 -25.53 14.19
C GLY A 5 -18.30 -26.96 14.38
N GLN A 6 -17.11 -27.26 13.87
CA GLN A 6 -16.34 -28.41 14.33
C GLN A 6 -15.12 -27.88 15.09
N HIS A 7 -14.95 -28.44 16.29
CA HIS A 7 -13.85 -28.24 17.21
C HIS A 7 -12.50 -28.30 16.50
N LEU A 8 -11.72 -27.22 16.63
CA LEU A 8 -10.27 -27.27 16.58
C LEU A 8 -9.79 -26.91 17.98
N GLU A 9 -9.55 -27.96 18.77
CA GLU A 9 -8.78 -27.87 20.00
C GLU A 9 -7.38 -27.34 19.67
N ASP A 10 -6.95 -26.36 20.46
CA ASP A 10 -5.56 -26.03 20.78
C ASP A 10 -4.58 -25.66 19.67
N ILE A 11 -4.83 -24.53 18.97
CA ILE A 11 -3.73 -23.65 18.53
C ILE A 11 -4.17 -22.18 18.66
N LYS A 12 -3.79 -21.52 19.77
CA LYS A 12 -3.76 -20.04 19.85
C LYS A 12 -2.54 -19.52 19.09
N ILE A 13 -2.66 -19.37 17.78
CA ILE A 13 -1.75 -18.56 16.97
C ILE A 13 -2.52 -17.30 16.59
N ASP A 14 -2.48 -16.32 17.49
CA ASP A 14 -3.08 -14.98 17.36
C ASP A 14 -2.21 -14.05 16.47
N TRP A 15 -1.56 -14.60 15.43
CA TRP A 15 -0.52 -13.86 14.70
C TRP A 15 -1.01 -13.14 13.46
N ILE A 16 -2.24 -13.41 12.98
CA ILE A 16 -2.83 -12.64 11.88
C ILE A 16 -4.34 -12.52 12.06
N ASN A 17 -4.78 -11.41 12.64
CA ASN A 17 -6.19 -11.03 12.64
C ASN A 17 -6.60 -10.63 11.22
N HIS A 18 -7.17 -11.56 10.46
CA HIS A 18 -7.79 -11.25 9.17
C HIS A 18 -9.24 -10.82 9.40
N ILE A 19 -9.58 -9.62 8.94
CA ILE A 19 -10.97 -9.19 8.79
C ILE A 19 -11.44 -9.70 7.42
N VAL A 20 -12.24 -10.77 7.41
CA VAL A 20 -12.91 -11.26 6.19
C VAL A 20 -14.29 -10.60 6.13
N LEU A 21 -14.47 -9.67 5.19
CA LEU A 21 -15.73 -8.95 5.02
C LEU A 21 -16.36 -9.24 3.67
N SER A 22 -17.63 -9.63 3.71
CA SER A 22 -18.46 -9.83 2.53
C SER A 22 -18.91 -8.48 1.98
N SER A 23 -18.40 -8.11 0.80
CA SER A 23 -18.78 -6.88 0.08
C SER A 23 -20.06 -7.05 -0.77
N ILE A 24 -20.79 -8.16 -0.63
CA ILE A 24 -21.96 -8.52 -1.46
C ILE A 24 -23.09 -7.46 -1.35
N HIS A 25 -23.08 -6.63 -0.30
CA HIS A 25 -24.07 -5.57 -0.08
C HIS A 25 -23.55 -4.14 -0.33
N LEU A 26 -22.30 -3.96 -0.76
CA LEU A 26 -21.80 -2.64 -1.17
C LEU A 26 -22.33 -2.34 -2.57
N GLN A 27 -23.26 -1.40 -2.66
CA GLN A 27 -24.04 -1.12 -3.87
C GLN A 27 -23.31 -0.24 -4.90
N TYR A 28 -22.19 0.39 -4.52
CA TYR A 28 -21.42 1.29 -5.39
C TYR A 28 -19.96 0.81 -5.49
N THR A 29 -19.43 0.69 -6.72
CA THR A 29 -18.09 0.15 -7.01
C THR A 29 -16.99 0.99 -6.37
N ASP A 30 -17.07 2.32 -6.51
CA ASP A 30 -16.18 3.29 -5.86
C ASP A 30 -16.08 3.09 -4.33
N ASP A 31 -17.21 2.84 -3.65
CA ASP A 31 -17.24 2.67 -2.19
C ASP A 31 -16.59 1.35 -1.77
N LYS A 32 -16.73 0.30 -2.60
CA LYS A 32 -16.05 -0.98 -2.40
C LYS A 32 -14.54 -0.83 -2.56
N LEU A 33 -14.08 -0.10 -3.57
CA LEU A 33 -12.65 0.15 -3.79
C LEU A 33 -12.06 0.95 -2.63
N LYS A 34 -12.67 2.08 -2.27
CA LYS A 34 -12.27 2.89 -1.10
C LYS A 34 -12.16 2.03 0.15
N PHE A 35 -13.20 1.25 0.47
CA PHE A 35 -13.23 0.43 1.67
C PHE A 35 -12.12 -0.62 1.68
N THR A 36 -11.92 -1.33 0.55
CA THR A 36 -10.88 -2.37 0.43
C THR A 36 -9.49 -1.75 0.61
N THR A 37 -9.21 -0.66 -0.10
CA THR A 37 -7.95 0.08 -0.01
C THR A 37 -7.67 0.56 1.41
N ALA A 38 -8.67 1.09 2.14
CA ALA A 38 -8.47 1.49 3.53
C ALA A 38 -8.13 0.31 4.45
N VAL A 39 -8.85 -0.82 4.31
CA VAL A 39 -8.57 -2.01 5.14
C VAL A 39 -7.16 -2.53 4.88
N GLU A 40 -6.75 -2.62 3.61
CA GLU A 40 -5.40 -3.07 3.26
C GLU A 40 -4.32 -2.12 3.76
N THR A 41 -4.55 -0.80 3.67
CA THR A 41 -3.62 0.20 4.18
C THR A 41 -3.53 0.14 5.71
N LEU A 42 -4.65 -0.03 6.42
CA LEU A 42 -4.66 -0.23 7.87
C LEU A 42 -3.91 -1.49 8.28
N ASN A 43 -4.03 -2.58 7.51
CA ASN A 43 -3.25 -3.79 7.74
C ASN A 43 -1.75 -3.51 7.57
N CYS A 44 -1.35 -2.75 6.55
CA CYS A 44 0.03 -2.34 6.37
C CYS A 44 0.54 -1.50 7.56
N ILE A 45 -0.24 -0.51 8.01
CA ILE A 45 0.09 0.31 9.18
C ILE A 45 0.22 -0.54 10.44
N ASN A 46 -0.68 -1.48 10.69
CA ASN A 46 -0.60 -2.37 11.85
C ASN A 46 0.70 -3.18 11.85
N ARG A 47 1.13 -3.65 10.68
CA ARG A 47 2.41 -4.33 10.54
C ARG A 47 3.61 -3.39 10.79
N MET A 48 3.54 -2.12 10.41
CA MET A 48 4.57 -1.12 10.77
C MET A 48 4.62 -0.85 12.28
N VAL A 49 3.47 -0.83 12.96
CA VAL A 49 3.40 -0.74 14.43
C VAL A 49 4.09 -1.95 15.07
N TRP A 50 3.88 -3.14 14.51
CA TRP A 50 4.59 -4.34 14.95
C TRP A 50 6.11 -4.24 14.74
N ILE A 51 6.57 -3.72 13.58
CA ILE A 51 7.99 -3.46 13.34
C ILE A 51 8.56 -2.51 14.40
N ASN A 52 7.88 -1.40 14.66
CA ASN A 52 8.29 -0.43 15.68
C ASN A 52 8.45 -1.08 17.06
N LYS A 53 7.52 -1.97 17.42
CA LYS A 53 7.61 -2.73 18.66
C LYS A 53 8.82 -3.66 18.65
N ALA A 54 9.01 -4.45 17.60
CA ALA A 54 10.15 -5.36 17.47
C ALA A 54 11.49 -4.62 17.54
N CYS A 55 11.64 -3.50 16.82
CA CYS A 55 12.83 -2.66 16.88
C CYS A 55 13.09 -2.12 18.28
N LYS A 56 12.06 -1.62 18.97
CA LYS A 56 12.18 -1.14 20.35
C LYS A 56 12.62 -2.25 21.31
N ASP A 57 12.01 -3.43 21.21
CA ASP A 57 12.32 -4.58 22.07
C ASP A 57 13.77 -5.08 21.84
N LEU A 58 14.30 -4.89 20.63
CA LEU A 58 15.70 -5.19 20.26
C LEU A 58 16.69 -4.05 20.54
N GLY A 59 16.24 -2.92 21.10
CA GLY A 59 17.09 -1.75 21.37
C GLY A 59 17.52 -0.96 20.12
N SER A 60 16.87 -1.17 18.98
CA SER A 60 17.10 -0.40 17.76
C SER A 60 16.44 0.98 17.85
N THR A 61 17.09 1.99 17.25
CA THR A 61 16.55 3.35 17.11
C THR A 61 15.63 3.51 15.89
N LEU A 62 15.50 2.47 15.06
CA LEU A 62 14.61 2.48 13.90
C LEU A 62 13.17 2.68 14.35
N HIS A 63 12.53 3.72 13.82
CA HIS A 63 11.13 4.02 14.06
C HIS A 63 10.48 4.52 12.78
N ILE A 64 9.36 3.90 12.42
CA ILE A 64 8.50 4.23 11.29
C ILE A 64 7.40 5.16 11.80
N ASN A 65 7.33 6.38 11.27
CA ASN A 65 6.27 7.31 11.56
C ASN A 65 5.00 6.91 10.80
N THR A 66 4.06 6.27 11.49
CA THR A 66 2.83 5.76 10.85
C THR A 66 1.80 6.85 10.53
N SER A 67 1.95 8.07 11.06
CA SER A 67 0.94 9.13 10.92
C SER A 67 0.73 9.56 9.46
N ILE A 68 1.79 9.50 8.64
CA ILE A 68 1.72 9.87 7.23
C ILE A 68 0.82 8.94 6.40
N PHE A 69 0.76 7.66 6.75
CA PHE A 69 -0.10 6.69 6.05
C PHE A 69 -1.57 6.84 6.43
N TYR A 70 -1.87 7.19 7.69
CA TYR A 70 -3.24 7.57 8.06
C TYR A 70 -3.69 8.83 7.32
N LYS A 71 -2.78 9.80 7.15
CA LYS A 71 -3.06 10.99 6.35
C LYS A 71 -3.30 10.65 4.88
N ALA A 72 -2.52 9.71 4.31
CA ALA A 72 -2.74 9.23 2.95
C ALA A 72 -4.17 8.66 2.77
N ILE A 73 -4.64 7.81 3.70
CA ILE A 73 -6.03 7.30 3.68
C ILE A 73 -7.03 8.46 3.68
N ASP A 74 -6.88 9.41 4.61
CA ASP A 74 -7.81 10.54 4.73
C ASP A 74 -7.86 11.41 3.46
N CYS A 75 -6.70 11.74 2.89
CA CYS A 75 -6.62 12.49 1.63
C CYS A 75 -7.27 11.72 0.48
N THR A 76 -6.93 10.44 0.30
CA THR A 76 -7.52 9.57 -0.73
C THR A 76 -9.05 9.55 -0.65
N PHE A 77 -9.61 9.49 0.57
CA PHE A 77 -11.05 9.43 0.79
C PHE A 77 -11.77 10.76 0.52
N LYS A 78 -11.07 11.88 0.75
CA LYS A 78 -11.56 13.23 0.46
C LYS A 78 -11.40 13.64 -1.00
N GLY A 79 -10.71 12.84 -1.82
CA GLY A 79 -10.31 13.25 -3.17
C GLY A 79 -9.21 14.32 -3.17
N GLU A 80 -8.49 14.44 -2.07
CA GLU A 80 -7.32 15.30 -1.92
C GLU A 80 -6.04 14.47 -2.18
N HIS A 81 -4.91 15.15 -2.32
CA HIS A 81 -3.59 14.52 -2.47
C HIS A 81 -2.63 15.04 -1.42
N LEU A 82 -1.59 14.26 -1.13
CA LEU A 82 -0.49 14.69 -0.29
C LEU A 82 0.36 15.74 -1.02
N SER A 83 0.98 16.66 -0.29
CA SER A 83 2.02 17.51 -0.87
C SER A 83 3.26 16.68 -1.24
N ASN A 84 4.08 17.15 -2.18
CA ASN A 84 5.31 16.43 -2.59
C ASN A 84 6.23 16.09 -1.40
N LEU A 85 6.32 16.98 -0.41
CA LEU A 85 7.11 16.74 0.80
C LEU A 85 6.53 15.60 1.65
N GLU A 86 5.21 15.50 1.72
CA GLU A 86 4.51 14.46 2.45
C GLU A 86 4.58 13.11 1.73
N VAL A 87 4.54 13.12 0.40
CA VAL A 87 4.80 11.95 -0.43
C VAL A 87 6.24 11.47 -0.21
N GLU A 88 7.22 12.37 -0.25
CA GLU A 88 8.61 12.05 0.04
C GLU A 88 8.78 11.44 1.43
N LEU A 89 8.13 12.04 2.44
CA LEU A 89 8.12 11.51 3.80
C LEU A 89 7.53 10.11 3.83
N MET A 90 6.38 9.88 3.18
CA MET A 90 5.74 8.58 3.13
C MET A 90 6.67 7.49 2.57
N PHE A 91 7.35 7.77 1.45
CA PHE A 91 8.29 6.81 0.84
C PHE A 91 9.56 6.63 1.66
N LYS A 92 10.06 7.67 2.36
CA LYS A 92 11.15 7.52 3.34
C LYS A 92 10.77 6.61 4.50
N GLU A 93 9.53 6.69 4.98
CA GLU A 93 9.02 5.78 6.01
C GLU A 93 8.85 4.35 5.48
N MET A 94 8.44 4.17 4.22
CA MET A 94 8.41 2.87 3.54
C MET A 94 9.80 2.24 3.40
N ALA A 95 10.83 3.03 3.07
CA ALA A 95 12.20 2.52 2.98
C ALA A 95 12.69 1.92 4.31
N LYS A 96 12.25 2.45 5.46
CA LYS A 96 12.57 1.87 6.77
C LYS A 96 11.95 0.47 6.97
N VAL A 97 10.77 0.23 6.41
CA VAL A 97 10.14 -1.09 6.41
C VAL A 97 10.99 -2.08 5.63
N GLU A 98 11.49 -1.69 4.47
CA GLU A 98 12.38 -2.51 3.65
C GLU A 98 13.73 -2.79 4.35
N ILE A 99 14.33 -1.79 5.01
CA ILE A 99 15.54 -1.98 5.83
C ILE A 99 15.30 -3.05 6.91
N PHE A 100 14.15 -3.00 7.58
CA PHE A 100 13.79 -4.01 8.56
C PHE A 100 13.65 -5.39 7.92
N GLN A 101 12.91 -5.52 6.82
CA GLN A 101 12.74 -6.79 6.10
C GLN A 101 14.09 -7.41 5.68
N ASN A 102 14.95 -6.60 5.06
CA ASN A 102 16.28 -7.01 4.62
C ASN A 102 17.16 -7.44 5.80
N SER A 103 16.98 -6.82 6.98
CA SER A 103 17.68 -7.23 8.20
C SER A 103 17.19 -8.58 8.72
N ILE A 104 15.87 -8.83 8.71
CA ILE A 104 15.29 -10.12 9.09
C ILE A 104 15.72 -11.22 8.13
N LEU A 105 15.68 -10.99 6.82
CA LEU A 105 16.10 -11.94 5.79
C LEU A 105 17.54 -12.42 5.99
N LYS A 106 18.45 -11.50 6.32
CA LYS A 106 19.85 -11.82 6.63
C LYS A 106 20.01 -12.70 7.87
N ILE A 107 19.05 -12.65 8.81
CA ILE A 107 19.09 -13.42 10.05
C ILE A 107 18.46 -14.81 9.86
N THR A 108 17.38 -14.90 9.09
CA THR A 108 16.62 -16.16 8.97
C THR A 108 17.19 -17.12 7.93
N ASP A 109 18.08 -16.65 7.02
CA ASP A 109 18.68 -17.43 5.91
C ASP A 109 17.64 -18.13 5.01
N THR A 110 16.37 -17.80 5.20
CA THR A 110 15.25 -18.16 4.35
C THR A 110 15.22 -17.10 3.26
N GLY A 111 15.76 -17.38 2.08
CA GLY A 111 15.76 -16.47 0.93
C GLY A 111 14.38 -15.99 0.43
N ILE A 112 13.32 -16.19 1.22
CA ILE A 112 11.94 -15.78 0.96
C ILE A 112 11.33 -15.32 2.28
N CYS A 113 11.22 -14.01 2.45
CA CYS A 113 10.37 -13.39 3.47
C CYS A 113 9.66 -12.22 2.80
N TYR A 114 8.79 -12.56 1.85
CA TYR A 114 7.89 -11.58 1.27
C TYR A 114 6.77 -11.32 2.28
N LEU A 115 7.01 -10.38 3.17
CA LEU A 115 6.12 -10.09 4.29
C LEU A 115 4.96 -9.16 3.89
N GLY A 116 4.79 -8.88 2.59
CA GLY A 116 3.64 -8.19 2.01
C GLY A 116 3.35 -6.82 2.62
N TYR A 117 4.37 -6.05 2.99
CA TYR A 117 4.20 -4.72 3.58
C TYR A 117 4.02 -3.61 2.53
N GLU A 118 3.71 -3.96 1.29
CA GLU A 118 3.49 -2.98 0.24
C GLU A 118 2.19 -2.21 0.53
N LEU A 119 2.20 -0.92 0.22
CA LEU A 119 0.96 -0.15 0.21
C LEU A 119 0.12 -0.59 -0.99
N PRO A 120 -1.21 -0.57 -0.87
CA PRO A 120 -2.08 -0.75 -2.04
C PRO A 120 -1.70 0.25 -3.13
N PHE A 121 -1.67 -0.21 -4.39
CA PHE A 121 -1.37 0.65 -5.53
C PHE A 121 -2.33 1.84 -5.61
N GLU A 122 -3.57 1.64 -5.16
CA GLU A 122 -4.59 2.68 -5.14
C GLU A 122 -4.22 3.87 -4.25
N ILE A 123 -3.59 3.61 -3.10
CA ILE A 123 -3.00 4.66 -2.26
C ILE A 123 -1.81 5.29 -2.99
N CYS A 124 -0.92 4.47 -3.56
CA CYS A 124 0.24 4.97 -4.29
C CYS A 124 -0.17 5.95 -5.39
N PHE A 125 -1.19 5.65 -6.19
CA PHE A 125 -1.65 6.55 -7.25
C PHE A 125 -2.42 7.75 -6.69
N ALA A 126 -3.22 7.55 -5.63
CA ALA A 126 -4.00 8.62 -5.02
C ALA A 126 -3.13 9.72 -4.39
N VAL A 127 -2.03 9.35 -3.74
CA VAL A 127 -1.11 10.36 -3.19
C VAL A 127 -0.44 11.21 -4.27
N HIS A 128 -0.40 10.72 -5.51
CA HIS A 128 0.09 11.41 -6.70
C HIS A 128 -1.00 12.10 -7.54
N GLY A 129 -2.25 12.11 -7.07
CA GLY A 129 -3.34 12.86 -7.69
C GLY A 129 -4.20 12.09 -8.70
N LEU A 130 -4.17 10.76 -8.68
CA LEU A 130 -5.18 9.93 -9.36
C LEU A 130 -6.22 9.46 -8.34
N THR A 131 -7.40 10.08 -8.34
CA THR A 131 -8.48 9.78 -7.39
C THR A 131 -8.99 8.35 -7.54
N ILE A 132 -9.55 7.77 -6.47
CA ILE A 132 -10.14 6.42 -6.51
C ILE A 132 -11.20 6.29 -7.61
N LYS A 133 -11.97 7.36 -7.84
CA LYS A 133 -12.95 7.39 -8.92
C LYS A 133 -12.29 7.34 -10.30
N GLU A 134 -11.22 8.10 -10.54
CA GLU A 134 -10.47 8.01 -11.80
C GLU A 134 -9.90 6.59 -11.99
N GLN A 135 -9.48 5.94 -10.91
CA GLN A 135 -8.98 4.55 -10.94
C GLN A 135 -10.08 3.52 -11.24
N ASP A 136 -11.27 3.63 -10.62
CA ASP A 136 -12.42 2.73 -10.87
C ASP A 136 -12.95 2.84 -12.31
N ASN A 137 -12.73 4.00 -12.96
CA ASN A 137 -13.09 4.22 -14.36
C ASN A 137 -12.05 3.71 -15.36
N LEU A 138 -10.87 3.24 -14.91
CA LEU A 138 -9.93 2.58 -15.80
C LEU A 138 -10.50 1.22 -16.21
N ASP A 139 -10.42 0.90 -17.50
CA ASP A 139 -10.67 -0.47 -17.93
C ASP A 139 -9.59 -1.41 -17.36
N ARG A 140 -9.86 -2.71 -17.41
CA ARG A 140 -8.97 -3.73 -16.85
C ARG A 140 -7.57 -3.69 -17.46
N GLU A 141 -7.45 -3.41 -18.75
CA GLU A 141 -6.15 -3.39 -19.44
C GLU A 141 -5.35 -2.16 -19.02
N ALA A 142 -5.98 -0.98 -18.99
CA ALA A 142 -5.39 0.26 -18.52
C ALA A 142 -4.96 0.18 -17.05
N SER A 143 -5.78 -0.45 -16.19
CA SER A 143 -5.46 -0.69 -14.79
C SER A 143 -4.23 -1.61 -14.65
N MET A 144 -4.19 -2.74 -15.39
CA MET A 144 -3.05 -3.65 -15.37
C MET A 144 -1.77 -2.97 -15.87
N ASN A 145 -1.83 -2.26 -16.99
CA ASN A 145 -0.68 -1.54 -17.55
C ASN A 145 -0.16 -0.47 -16.57
N LEU A 146 -1.05 0.25 -15.89
CA LEU A 146 -0.66 1.24 -14.88
C LEU A 146 0.13 0.57 -13.73
N HIS A 147 -0.30 -0.61 -13.27
CA HIS A 147 0.39 -1.35 -12.21
C HIS A 147 1.77 -1.86 -12.68
N ASP A 148 1.81 -2.47 -13.87
CA ASP A 148 3.04 -3.04 -14.44
C ASP A 148 4.08 -1.96 -14.75
N ASP A 149 3.65 -0.78 -15.21
CA ASP A 149 4.53 0.35 -15.49
C ASP A 149 5.00 1.07 -14.22
N TYR A 150 4.16 1.11 -13.17
CA TYR A 150 4.49 1.78 -11.92
C TYR A 150 5.47 0.97 -11.06
N SER A 151 5.31 -0.36 -11.02
CA SER A 151 6.09 -1.23 -10.14
C SER A 151 7.61 -1.05 -10.30
N PRO A 152 8.20 -1.04 -11.52
CA PRO A 152 9.63 -0.76 -11.71
C PRO A 152 10.06 0.61 -11.20
N ILE A 153 9.24 1.65 -11.38
CA ILE A 153 9.55 3.01 -10.91
C ILE A 153 9.63 3.05 -9.37
N TYR A 154 8.72 2.36 -8.70
CA TYR A 154 8.75 2.21 -7.24
C TYR A 154 9.98 1.41 -6.78
N VAL A 155 10.30 0.30 -7.43
CA VAL A 155 11.49 -0.51 -7.11
C VAL A 155 12.78 0.32 -7.26
N ASP A 156 12.88 1.13 -8.32
CA ASP A 156 14.02 2.02 -8.54
C ASP A 156 14.18 3.04 -7.40
N LEU A 157 13.09 3.62 -6.89
CA LEU A 157 13.12 4.56 -5.77
C LEU A 157 13.59 3.86 -4.49
N ILE A 158 13.00 2.71 -4.17
CA ILE A 158 13.22 2.00 -2.92
C ILE A 158 14.63 1.40 -2.87
N SER A 159 15.15 0.92 -4.02
CA SER A 159 16.55 0.49 -4.17
C SER A 159 17.56 1.64 -4.19
N ASN A 160 17.11 2.90 -4.11
CA ASN A 160 17.93 4.11 -4.27
C ASN A 160 18.64 4.21 -5.64
N SER A 161 18.10 3.56 -6.66
CA SER A 161 18.59 3.65 -8.05
C SER A 161 18.23 4.99 -8.69
N ILE A 162 17.16 5.62 -8.24
CA ILE A 162 16.75 6.98 -8.60
C ILE A 162 16.49 7.82 -7.35
N ASP A 163 16.63 9.15 -7.47
CA ASP A 163 16.24 10.06 -6.41
C ASP A 163 14.72 10.36 -6.42
N PHE A 164 14.22 10.98 -5.36
CA PHE A 164 12.79 11.31 -5.26
C PHE A 164 12.31 12.26 -6.35
N LYS A 165 13.18 13.17 -6.84
CA LYS A 165 12.80 14.13 -7.88
C LYS A 165 12.61 13.41 -9.21
N GLU A 166 13.52 12.51 -9.57
CA GLU A 166 13.40 11.66 -10.77
C GLU A 166 12.18 10.75 -10.67
N TYR A 167 11.95 10.14 -9.50
CA TYR A 167 10.74 9.36 -9.23
C TYR A 167 9.47 10.15 -9.52
N MET A 168 9.34 11.37 -8.98
CA MET A 168 8.17 12.22 -9.21
C MET A 168 7.98 12.56 -10.69
N VAL A 169 9.05 12.76 -11.46
CA VAL A 169 8.95 12.99 -12.91
C VAL A 169 8.36 11.76 -13.59
N LYS A 170 8.94 10.57 -13.38
CA LYS A 170 8.49 9.32 -14.00
C LYS A 170 7.04 8.98 -13.66
N VAL A 171 6.64 9.13 -12.40
CA VAL A 171 5.26 8.87 -11.97
C VAL A 171 4.28 9.86 -12.60
N ASN A 172 4.61 11.16 -12.63
CA ASN A 172 3.73 12.15 -13.25
C ASN A 172 3.55 11.90 -14.76
N GLU A 173 4.62 11.52 -15.46
CA GLU A 173 4.56 11.14 -16.88
C GLU A 173 3.64 9.92 -17.09
N LEU A 174 3.79 8.89 -16.26
CA LEU A 174 2.95 7.69 -16.28
C LEU A 174 1.47 8.04 -16.06
N LEU A 175 1.15 8.78 -14.99
CA LEU A 175 -0.22 9.13 -14.66
C LEU A 175 -0.87 10.01 -15.73
N ASN A 176 -0.13 10.96 -16.31
CA ASN A 176 -0.63 11.80 -17.40
C ASN A 176 -0.91 10.97 -18.66
N ARG A 177 -0.06 10.00 -18.99
CA ARG A 177 -0.29 9.06 -20.11
C ARG A 177 -1.59 8.27 -19.89
N THR A 178 -1.77 7.71 -18.69
CA THR A 178 -2.96 6.92 -18.35
C THR A 178 -4.25 7.76 -18.43
N LYS A 179 -4.23 9.01 -17.94
CA LYS A 179 -5.38 9.92 -18.06
C LYS A 179 -5.75 10.22 -19.51
N ASN A 180 -4.75 10.41 -20.38
CA ASN A 180 -4.98 10.71 -21.80
C ASN A 180 -5.52 9.53 -22.62
N THR A 181 -5.13 8.30 -22.28
CA THR A 181 -5.64 7.09 -22.97
C THR A 181 -7.13 6.86 -22.67
N THR A 182 -7.60 7.25 -21.48
CA THR A 182 -8.98 7.02 -21.02
C THR A 182 -10.00 8.01 -21.61
N LEU A 183 -9.55 9.20 -22.04
CA LEU A 183 -10.40 10.26 -22.60
C LEU A 183 -10.81 10.06 -24.07
N HIS A 184 -10.25 9.06 -24.76
CA HIS A 184 -10.55 8.79 -26.18
C HIS A 184 -11.60 7.71 -26.41
N VAL A 185 -12.21 7.17 -25.36
CA VAL A 185 -13.23 6.09 -25.43
C VAL A 185 -14.64 6.58 -25.05
N ALA A 186 -14.84 7.90 -24.85
CA ALA A 186 -16.14 8.50 -24.55
C ALA A 186 -16.85 9.06 -25.79
#